data_AF-X1CDV5-F1
#
_entry.id   AF-X1CDV5-F1
#
_cell.length_a   1.000
_cell.length_b   1.000
_cell.length_c   1.000
_cell.angle_alpha   90.00
_cell.angle_beta   90.00
_cell.angle_gamma   90.00
#
_symmetry.space_group_name_H-M   'P 1'
#
loop_
_entity.id
_entity.type
_entity.pdbx_description
1 polymer ?
#
loop_
_entity_poly.entity_id
_entity_poly.type
_entity_poly.pdbx_seq_one_letter_code
_entity_poly.pdbx_strand_id
1 'polypeptide(L)'
;RYQGILERLCSMNKVQVFNTPGTFHEYPIGSSLLVPSADESREKIVLGNIFLRFENDSLKAKLSELAKENAQLNKENEHTRPPFPKDKVKKFHQYTLESCPDCSGPLKPCDDKESIVIQQVEIKDVPIIIEEHKGYAYWCENCQKVHYAPIPEDIVKAGLCGPSLIALVGYMKSSLHASFSTIRKFLRDVVKISISRGQPAKLISHEALRY
;
A
#
# COMPACT_ATOMS: atom_id res chain seq x y z
N ARG A 1 -0.37 -10.15 -22.08
CA ARG A 1 -1.81 -9.79 -21.92
C ARG A 1 -2.44 -9.24 -23.21
N TYR A 2 -1.70 -8.61 -24.14
CA TYR A 2 -2.26 -8.03 -25.39
C TYR A 2 -1.81 -8.70 -26.70
N GLN A 3 -0.99 -9.76 -26.63
CA GLN A 3 -0.33 -10.39 -27.77
C GLN A 3 -1.35 -10.96 -28.80
N GLY A 4 -2.39 -11.66 -28.33
CA GLY A 4 -3.43 -12.20 -29.22
C GLY A 4 -4.35 -11.15 -29.87
N ILE A 5 -4.45 -9.94 -29.30
CA ILE A 5 -5.19 -8.82 -29.93
C ILE A 5 -4.33 -8.21 -31.04
N LEU A 6 -3.03 -8.06 -30.81
CA LEU A 6 -2.08 -7.53 -31.78
C LEU A 6 -1.93 -8.44 -33.00
N GLU A 7 -1.86 -9.76 -32.80
CA GLU A 7 -1.81 -10.74 -33.90
C GLU A 7 -3.07 -10.68 -34.79
N ARG A 8 -4.26 -10.57 -34.20
CA ARG A 8 -5.51 -10.39 -34.95
C ARG A 8 -5.54 -9.07 -35.73
N LEU A 9 -5.08 -7.97 -35.14
CA LEU A 9 -5.09 -6.66 -35.80
C LEU A 9 -4.07 -6.58 -36.96
N CYS A 10 -2.88 -7.17 -36.79
CA CYS A 10 -1.88 -7.27 -37.86
C CYS A 10 -2.36 -8.16 -39.02
N SER A 11 -3.07 -9.25 -38.75
CA SER A 11 -3.64 -10.13 -39.80
C SER A 11 -4.69 -9.45 -40.68
N MET A 12 -5.26 -8.33 -40.24
CA MET A 12 -6.26 -7.56 -40.99
C MET A 12 -5.64 -6.49 -41.91
N ASN A 13 -4.31 -6.36 -41.97
CA ASN A 13 -3.57 -5.43 -42.84
C ASN A 13 -3.98 -3.95 -42.75
N LYS A 14 -4.57 -3.52 -41.63
CA LYS A 14 -5.18 -2.18 -41.46
C LYS A 14 -4.62 -1.34 -40.30
N VAL A 15 -3.51 -1.79 -39.69
CA VAL A 15 -2.92 -1.18 -38.51
C VAL A 15 -1.40 -1.18 -38.61
N GLN A 16 -0.77 -0.01 -38.48
CA GLN A 16 0.68 0.12 -38.33
C GLN A 16 1.03 0.24 -36.85
N VAL A 17 1.94 -0.61 -36.38
CA VAL A 17 2.39 -0.70 -34.99
C VAL A 17 3.76 -0.04 -34.86
N PHE A 18 3.90 0.94 -33.98
CA PHE A 18 5.18 1.60 -33.71
C PHE A 18 5.63 1.32 -32.27
N ASN A 19 6.92 0.97 -32.11
CA ASN A 19 7.57 0.81 -30.81
C ASN A 19 8.48 2.03 -30.56
N THR A 20 8.45 2.62 -29.37
CA THR A 20 9.39 3.70 -29.03
C THR A 20 10.80 3.15 -28.81
N PRO A 21 11.86 3.93 -29.11
CA PRO A 21 13.22 3.50 -28.84
C PRO A 21 13.47 3.55 -27.32
N GLY A 22 13.77 2.41 -26.72
CA GLY A 22 14.13 2.35 -25.29
C GLY A 22 14.31 0.96 -24.68
N THR A 23 13.80 -0.11 -25.29
CA THR A 23 14.13 -1.49 -24.87
C THR A 23 14.17 -2.41 -26.10
N PHE A 24 15.35 -2.96 -26.38
CA PHE A 24 15.57 -3.93 -27.45
C PHE A 24 14.99 -5.30 -27.03
N HIS A 25 13.94 -5.74 -27.72
CA HIS A 25 13.72 -7.16 -27.96
C HIS A 25 13.80 -7.36 -29.46
N GLU A 26 14.86 -8.03 -29.93
CA GLU A 26 15.02 -8.42 -31.33
C GLU A 26 13.91 -9.39 -31.71
N TYR A 27 13.11 -9.01 -32.70
CA TYR A 27 12.34 -9.94 -33.51
C TYR A 27 12.79 -9.78 -34.96
N PRO A 28 12.99 -10.89 -35.70
CA PRO A 28 13.58 -10.85 -37.03
C PRO A 28 12.67 -10.15 -38.04
N ILE A 29 13.35 -9.45 -38.93
CA ILE A 29 12.89 -8.36 -39.80
C ILE A 29 11.97 -8.86 -40.92
N GLY A 30 10.90 -8.10 -41.15
CA GLY A 30 10.12 -8.12 -42.38
C GLY A 30 9.46 -6.76 -42.61
N SER A 31 10.10 -5.93 -43.44
CA SER A 31 9.66 -4.64 -43.99
C SER A 31 9.87 -3.34 -43.17
N SER A 32 10.71 -2.50 -43.75
CA SER A 32 11.01 -1.07 -43.57
C SER A 32 10.30 -0.25 -42.48
N LEU A 33 11.05 0.12 -41.44
CA LEU A 33 10.74 1.17 -40.47
C LEU A 33 11.12 2.55 -41.02
N LEU A 34 10.14 3.39 -41.33
CA LEU A 34 10.32 4.84 -41.45
C LEU A 34 10.22 5.47 -40.05
N VAL A 35 11.27 6.17 -39.63
CA VAL A 35 11.29 6.97 -38.39
C VAL A 35 10.62 8.32 -38.70
N PRO A 36 9.51 8.73 -38.04
CA PRO A 36 8.90 10.03 -38.31
C PRO A 36 9.59 11.15 -37.55
N SER A 37 9.80 12.29 -38.22
CA SER A 37 10.19 13.56 -37.63
C SER A 37 9.10 14.13 -36.71
N ALA A 38 9.53 14.95 -35.75
CA ALA A 38 8.81 15.39 -34.55
C ALA A 38 7.59 16.33 -34.76
N ASP A 39 6.91 16.31 -35.90
CA ASP A 39 5.80 17.24 -36.15
C ASP A 39 4.67 16.55 -36.93
N GLU A 40 3.78 15.86 -36.21
CA GLU A 40 2.42 15.57 -36.68
C GLU A 40 1.54 15.11 -35.52
N SER A 41 0.81 16.09 -35.00
CA SER A 41 -0.24 15.94 -34.02
C SER A 41 -1.51 15.45 -34.72
N ARG A 42 -1.78 14.13 -34.71
CA ARG A 42 -3.14 13.58 -34.86
C ARG A 42 -3.18 12.07 -34.58
N GLU A 43 -4.02 11.72 -33.61
CA GLU A 43 -4.64 10.41 -33.39
C GLU A 43 -3.79 9.25 -32.84
N LYS A 44 -3.83 9.06 -31.51
CA LYS A 44 -3.20 7.94 -30.81
C LYS A 44 -4.18 7.32 -29.81
N ILE A 45 -4.34 6.00 -29.81
CA ILE A 45 -4.90 5.24 -28.66
C ILE A 45 -3.72 4.50 -28.01
N VAL A 46 -3.54 4.71 -26.71
CA VAL A 46 -2.43 4.14 -25.93
C VAL A 46 -2.90 2.82 -25.30
N LEU A 47 -2.29 1.70 -25.70
CA LEU A 47 -2.41 0.41 -25.00
C LEU A 47 -1.04 0.06 -24.41
N GLY A 48 -0.76 0.56 -23.20
CA GLY A 48 0.57 0.46 -22.60
C GLY A 48 1.61 1.28 -23.35
N ASN A 49 2.73 0.67 -23.77
CA ASN A 49 3.83 1.35 -24.48
C ASN A 49 3.68 1.31 -26.02
N ILE A 50 2.57 0.77 -26.53
CA ILE A 50 2.38 0.51 -27.97
C ILE A 50 1.54 1.62 -28.59
N PHE A 51 2.04 2.20 -29.68
CA PHE A 51 1.34 3.20 -30.47
C PHE A 51 0.74 2.55 -31.73
N LEU A 52 -0.59 2.65 -31.86
CA LEU A 52 -1.32 2.16 -33.03
C LEU A 52 -1.78 3.36 -33.88
N ARG A 53 -1.43 3.35 -35.18
CA ARG A 53 -1.97 4.27 -36.18
C ARG A 53 -3.03 3.51 -37.01
N PHE A 54 -4.23 4.07 -37.09
CA PHE A 54 -5.36 3.46 -37.79
C PHE A 54 -5.57 4.14 -39.14
N GLU A 55 -5.90 3.36 -40.17
CA GLU A 55 -6.10 3.87 -41.54
C GLU A 55 -7.46 4.56 -41.76
N ASN A 56 -8.44 4.40 -40.85
CA ASN A 56 -9.74 5.06 -40.95
C ASN A 56 -10.40 5.23 -39.57
N ASP A 57 -11.04 6.39 -39.37
CA ASP A 57 -11.78 6.81 -38.16
C ASP A 57 -12.83 5.79 -37.69
N SER A 58 -13.43 5.02 -38.61
CA SER A 58 -14.43 4.00 -38.29
C SER A 58 -13.85 2.83 -37.45
N LEU A 59 -12.59 2.44 -37.70
CA LEU A 59 -11.92 1.39 -36.92
C LEU A 59 -11.49 1.88 -35.54
N LYS A 60 -11.07 3.14 -35.47
CA LYS A 60 -10.72 3.81 -34.22
C LYS A 60 -11.93 3.94 -33.29
N ALA A 61 -13.10 4.28 -33.84
CA ALA A 61 -14.35 4.34 -33.10
C ALA A 61 -14.71 2.97 -32.50
N LYS A 62 -14.72 1.91 -33.32
CA LYS A 62 -15.02 0.53 -32.88
C LYS A 62 -14.05 0.01 -31.81
N LEU A 63 -12.75 0.29 -31.94
CA LEU A 63 -11.76 -0.08 -30.93
C LEU A 63 -11.91 0.71 -29.63
N SER A 64 -12.30 1.99 -29.71
CA SER A 64 -12.58 2.80 -28.51
C SER A 64 -13.81 2.31 -27.75
N GLU A 65 -14.82 1.80 -28.46
CA GLU A 65 -16.04 1.24 -27.90
C GLU A 65 -15.77 -0.11 -27.24
N LEU A 66 -15.06 -1.01 -27.94
CA LEU A 66 -14.58 -2.27 -27.36
C LEU A 66 -13.61 -2.05 -26.19
N ALA A 67 -12.80 -1.00 -26.20
CA ALA A 67 -11.93 -0.66 -25.07
C ALA A 67 -12.72 -0.15 -23.87
N LYS A 68 -13.81 0.60 -24.08
CA LYS A 68 -14.72 1.03 -23.01
C LYS A 68 -15.50 -0.14 -22.42
N GLU A 69 -16.01 -1.05 -23.26
CA GLU A 69 -16.66 -2.29 -22.81
C GLU A 69 -15.70 -3.17 -22.01
N ASN A 70 -14.46 -3.37 -22.49
CA ASN A 70 -13.44 -4.11 -21.76
C ASN A 70 -12.98 -3.39 -20.47
N ALA A 71 -12.94 -2.06 -20.45
CA ALA A 71 -12.64 -1.31 -19.23
C ALA A 71 -13.77 -1.43 -18.20
N GLN A 72 -15.03 -1.45 -18.64
CA GLN A 72 -16.20 -1.69 -17.79
C GLN A 72 -16.16 -3.11 -17.18
N LEU A 73 -15.88 -4.13 -18.01
CA LEU A 73 -15.77 -5.53 -17.59
C LEU A 73 -14.57 -5.79 -16.65
N ASN A 74 -13.46 -5.07 -16.83
CA ASN A 74 -12.30 -5.15 -15.93
C ASN A 74 -12.54 -4.37 -14.63
N LYS A 75 -13.29 -3.26 -14.64
CA LYS A 75 -13.57 -2.45 -13.44
C LYS A 75 -14.33 -3.20 -12.35
N GLU A 76 -15.16 -4.17 -12.72
CA GLU A 76 -15.88 -5.03 -11.77
C GLU A 76 -14.99 -6.14 -11.16
N ASN A 77 -13.86 -6.46 -11.79
CA ASN A 77 -13.00 -7.59 -11.40
C ASN A 77 -11.60 -7.19 -10.87
N GLU A 78 -11.18 -5.92 -10.95
CA GLU A 78 -9.75 -5.56 -10.81
C GLU A 78 -9.33 -4.99 -9.44
N HIS A 79 -10.23 -4.89 -8.45
CA HIS A 79 -9.89 -4.26 -7.14
C HIS A 79 -10.28 -5.07 -5.90
N THR A 80 -10.62 -6.35 -6.03
CA THR A 80 -10.93 -7.19 -4.88
C THR A 80 -9.66 -7.86 -4.34
N ARG A 81 -9.29 -7.50 -3.10
CA ARG A 81 -8.23 -8.16 -2.36
C ARG A 81 -8.62 -9.64 -2.14
N PRO A 82 -7.70 -10.60 -2.30
CA PRO A 82 -7.99 -11.99 -1.94
C PRO A 82 -8.36 -12.09 -0.45
N PRO A 83 -9.34 -12.95 -0.10
CA PRO A 83 -9.70 -13.15 1.30
C PRO A 83 -8.49 -13.69 2.09
N PHE A 84 -8.41 -13.32 3.36
CA PHE A 84 -7.50 -13.91 4.32
C PHE A 84 -7.69 -15.42 4.37
N PRO A 85 -6.59 -16.19 4.48
CA PRO A 85 -6.68 -17.62 4.74
C PRO A 85 -7.26 -17.86 6.14
N LYS A 86 -7.92 -19.01 6.33
CA LYS A 86 -8.72 -19.29 7.53
C LYS A 86 -7.90 -19.25 8.83
N ASP A 87 -6.62 -19.62 8.78
CA ASP A 87 -5.68 -19.57 9.91
C ASP A 87 -5.38 -18.15 10.42
N LYS A 88 -5.54 -17.14 9.56
CA LYS A 88 -5.37 -15.73 9.92
C LYS A 88 -6.64 -15.08 10.47
N VAL A 89 -7.80 -15.71 10.24
CA VAL A 89 -9.07 -15.23 10.76
C VAL A 89 -9.23 -15.72 12.20
N LYS A 90 -9.16 -14.78 13.15
CA LYS A 90 -9.21 -15.11 14.59
C LYS A 90 -10.64 -15.29 15.14
N LYS A 91 -11.64 -14.74 14.45
CA LYS A 91 -13.04 -14.74 14.89
C LYS A 91 -13.95 -14.96 13.69
N PHE A 92 -14.94 -15.83 13.85
CA PHE A 92 -15.94 -16.13 12.84
C PHE A 92 -17.32 -15.76 13.40
N HIS A 93 -18.09 -15.04 12.59
CA HIS A 93 -19.46 -14.67 12.89
C HIS A 93 -20.33 -15.27 11.79
N GLN A 94 -21.30 -16.10 12.19
CA GLN A 94 -22.27 -16.70 11.27
C GLN A 94 -23.61 -15.99 11.46
N TYR A 95 -24.21 -15.59 10.34
CA TYR A 95 -25.50 -14.93 10.32
C TYR A 95 -26.50 -15.86 9.62
N THR A 96 -27.62 -16.14 10.28
CA THR A 96 -28.68 -17.03 9.78
C THR A 96 -30.04 -16.35 9.92
N LEU A 97 -31.01 -16.78 9.11
CA LEU A 97 -32.40 -16.34 9.20
C LEU A 97 -33.24 -17.44 9.84
N GLU A 98 -34.07 -17.08 10.83
CA GLU A 98 -34.99 -18.02 11.48
C GLU A 98 -36.31 -18.18 10.71
N SER A 99 -36.72 -17.13 9.99
CA SER A 99 -37.95 -17.11 9.19
C SER A 99 -37.77 -16.25 7.94
N CYS A 100 -38.58 -16.50 6.92
CA CYS A 100 -38.58 -15.70 5.70
C CYS A 100 -38.94 -14.23 6.04
N PRO A 101 -38.13 -13.25 5.63
CA PRO A 101 -38.41 -11.84 5.92
C PRO A 101 -39.69 -11.33 5.23
N ASP A 102 -40.13 -11.97 4.15
CA ASP A 102 -41.30 -11.55 3.37
C ASP A 102 -42.62 -12.15 3.89
N CYS A 103 -42.60 -13.43 4.31
CA CYS A 103 -43.82 -14.15 4.69
C CYS A 103 -43.78 -14.84 6.06
N SER A 104 -42.67 -14.71 6.81
CA SER A 104 -42.42 -15.38 8.10
C SER A 104 -42.50 -16.91 8.08
N GLY A 105 -42.52 -17.53 6.89
CA GLY A 105 -42.54 -18.98 6.72
C GLY A 105 -41.19 -19.66 7.02
N PRO A 106 -41.17 -21.00 7.09
CA PRO A 106 -39.95 -21.77 7.34
C PRO A 106 -38.97 -21.65 6.17
N LEU A 107 -37.67 -21.54 6.49
CA LEU A 107 -36.58 -21.45 5.52
C LEU A 107 -35.81 -22.78 5.43
N LYS A 108 -35.22 -23.05 4.26
CA LYS A 108 -34.27 -24.14 4.05
C LYS A 108 -32.93 -23.57 3.57
N PRO A 109 -31.80 -24.18 3.96
CA PRO A 109 -30.49 -23.83 3.41
C PRO A 109 -30.47 -23.96 1.88
N CYS A 110 -29.71 -23.10 1.23
CA CYS A 110 -29.54 -23.04 -0.23
C CYS A 110 -28.12 -23.53 -0.55
N ASP A 111 -27.94 -24.84 -0.72
CA ASP A 111 -26.60 -25.45 -0.85
C ASP A 111 -25.94 -25.22 -2.22
N ASP A 112 -26.74 -24.80 -3.21
CA ASP A 112 -26.31 -24.46 -4.57
C ASP A 112 -25.70 -23.05 -4.68
N LYS A 113 -25.83 -22.22 -3.63
CA LYS A 113 -25.29 -20.87 -3.60
C LYS A 113 -24.19 -20.71 -2.57
N GLU A 114 -23.12 -20.05 -2.99
CA GLU A 114 -22.05 -19.67 -2.07
C GLU A 114 -22.55 -18.60 -1.09
N SER A 115 -22.08 -18.71 0.17
CA SER A 115 -22.34 -17.69 1.18
C SER A 115 -21.57 -16.41 0.87
N ILE A 116 -22.18 -15.26 1.09
CA ILE A 116 -21.49 -13.98 1.01
C ILE A 116 -20.52 -13.86 2.20
N VAL A 117 -19.22 -13.71 1.90
CA VAL A 117 -18.17 -13.58 2.92
C VAL A 117 -17.61 -12.17 2.92
N ILE A 118 -17.70 -11.49 4.06
CA ILE A 118 -17.07 -10.19 4.30
C ILE A 118 -16.03 -10.35 5.41
N GLN A 119 -14.80 -9.92 5.16
CA GLN A 119 -13.73 -9.94 6.15
C GLN A 119 -13.35 -8.52 6.55
N GLN A 120 -13.31 -8.27 7.85
CA GLN A 120 -12.98 -6.97 8.43
C GLN A 120 -11.71 -7.08 9.27
N VAL A 121 -10.89 -6.02 9.23
CA VAL A 121 -9.68 -5.88 10.05
C VAL A 121 -9.83 -4.61 10.85
N GLU A 122 -9.51 -4.67 12.14
CA GLU A 122 -9.63 -3.56 13.07
C GLU A 122 -8.38 -3.44 13.94
N ILE A 123 -8.00 -2.21 14.28
CA ILE A 123 -6.97 -1.92 15.29
C ILE A 123 -7.67 -1.88 16.64
N LYS A 124 -7.60 -3.00 17.38
CA LYS A 124 -8.21 -3.08 18.71
C LYS A 124 -7.41 -2.29 19.76
N ASP A 125 -6.11 -2.54 19.81
CA ASP A 125 -5.19 -1.96 20.79
C ASP A 125 -3.83 -1.69 20.13
N VAL A 126 -3.10 -0.67 20.58
CA VAL A 126 -1.72 -0.40 20.16
C VAL A 126 -0.77 -0.93 21.24
N PRO A 127 0.03 -1.98 20.97
CA PRO A 127 0.90 -2.58 21.98
C PRO A 127 2.05 -1.63 22.30
N ILE A 128 2.02 -1.04 23.49
CA ILE A 128 3.09 -0.19 24.04
C ILE A 128 3.58 -0.77 25.37
N ILE A 129 4.87 -0.61 25.64
CA ILE A 129 5.49 -0.96 26.92
C ILE A 129 6.12 0.31 27.48
N ILE A 130 5.82 0.65 28.74
CA ILE A 130 6.41 1.77 29.46
C ILE A 130 7.17 1.18 30.65
N GLU A 131 8.48 1.36 30.66
CA GLU A 131 9.37 0.84 31.69
C GLU A 131 9.95 1.99 32.53
N GLU A 132 10.05 1.76 33.84
CA GLU A 132 10.68 2.69 34.76
C GLU A 132 11.98 2.07 35.28
N HIS A 133 13.10 2.76 35.06
CA HIS A 133 14.41 2.34 35.56
C HIS A 133 14.84 3.28 36.68
N LYS A 134 14.97 2.75 37.90
CA LYS A 134 15.33 3.52 39.10
C LYS A 134 16.73 3.15 39.59
N GLY A 135 17.62 4.14 39.61
CA GLY A 135 18.88 4.08 40.35
C GLY A 135 18.68 4.59 41.77
N TYR A 136 18.54 3.69 42.74
CA TYR A 136 18.34 4.07 44.15
C TYR A 136 19.55 4.81 44.70
N ALA A 137 19.30 5.81 45.56
CA ALA A 137 20.31 6.55 46.28
C ALA A 137 20.65 5.85 47.61
N TYR A 138 21.94 5.81 47.94
CA TYR A 138 22.49 5.23 49.16
C TYR A 138 23.42 6.25 49.82
N TRP A 139 23.21 6.53 51.10
CA TRP A 139 24.15 7.32 51.89
C TRP A 139 25.24 6.42 52.45
N CYS A 140 26.50 6.84 52.34
CA CYS A 140 27.63 6.16 52.96
C CYS A 140 28.15 6.99 54.14
N GLU A 141 28.08 6.44 55.35
CA GLU A 141 28.54 7.12 56.57
C GLU A 141 30.05 7.32 56.61
N ASN A 142 30.82 6.43 55.98
CA ASN A 142 32.28 6.50 56.00
C ASN A 142 32.84 7.62 55.10
N CYS A 143 32.29 7.77 53.88
CA CYS A 143 32.75 8.81 52.95
C CYS A 143 31.88 10.07 52.98
N GLN A 144 30.77 10.06 53.73
CA GLN A 144 29.77 11.13 53.85
C GLN A 144 29.24 11.62 52.49
N LYS A 145 28.94 10.68 51.58
CA LYS A 145 28.42 10.97 50.23
C LYS A 145 27.23 10.09 49.89
N VAL A 146 26.41 10.59 48.95
CA VAL A 146 25.35 9.82 48.30
C VAL A 146 25.92 9.11 47.08
N HIS A 147 25.68 7.81 46.99
CA HIS A 147 25.96 6.96 45.83
C HIS A 147 24.66 6.53 45.18
N TYR A 148 24.59 6.53 43.85
CA TYR A 148 23.43 6.02 43.12
C TYR A 148 23.74 4.65 42.55
N ALA A 149 22.77 3.72 42.63
CA ALA A 149 22.84 2.47 41.89
C ALA A 149 22.92 2.78 40.38
N PRO A 150 23.87 2.16 39.65
CA PRO A 150 24.05 2.46 38.24
C PRO A 150 22.85 1.96 37.42
N ILE A 151 22.37 2.80 36.51
CA ILE A 151 21.44 2.39 35.46
C ILE A 151 22.27 2.01 34.23
N PRO A 152 21.94 0.90 33.52
CA PRO A 152 22.63 0.52 32.30
C PRO A 152 22.75 1.66 31.28
N GLU A 153 23.95 1.85 30.70
CA GLU A 153 24.25 3.00 29.84
C GLU A 153 23.41 3.04 28.56
N ASP A 154 23.05 1.89 28.02
CA ASP A 154 22.20 1.74 26.84
C ASP A 154 20.80 2.33 27.08
N ILE A 155 20.24 2.09 28.27
CA ILE A 155 18.95 2.67 28.71
C ILE A 155 19.06 4.18 28.86
N VAL A 156 20.14 4.67 29.50
CA VAL A 156 20.38 6.10 29.68
C VAL A 156 20.53 6.81 28.32
N LYS A 157 21.27 6.20 27.39
CA LYS A 157 21.50 6.73 26.03
C LYS A 157 20.24 6.66 25.16
N ALA A 158 19.39 5.66 25.33
CA ALA A 158 18.11 5.58 24.62
C ALA A 158 17.13 6.68 25.07
N GLY A 159 17.15 7.00 26.37
CA GLY A 159 16.26 8.00 26.95
C GLY A 159 14.78 7.57 26.89
N LEU A 160 13.87 8.52 26.69
CA LEU A 160 12.43 8.27 26.76
C LEU A 160 11.90 7.33 25.68
N CYS A 161 12.50 7.33 24.48
CA CYS A 161 11.95 6.62 23.34
C CYS A 161 12.88 5.47 22.95
N GLY A 162 12.38 4.23 23.09
CA GLY A 162 13.12 3.05 22.67
C GLY A 162 13.30 2.96 21.14
N PRO A 163 14.14 2.02 20.66
CA PRO A 163 14.54 1.91 19.25
C PRO A 163 13.37 1.83 18.27
N SER A 164 12.34 1.04 18.57
CA SER A 164 11.18 0.88 17.67
C SER A 164 10.35 2.16 17.53
N LEU A 165 10.21 2.94 18.60
CA LEU A 165 9.49 4.20 18.56
C LEU A 165 10.29 5.27 17.80
N ILE A 166 11.62 5.26 17.95
CA ILE A 166 12.53 6.11 17.16
C ILE A 166 12.38 5.78 15.67
N ALA A 167 12.49 4.50 15.29
CA ALA A 167 12.36 4.07 13.90
C ALA A 167 11.01 4.46 13.28
N LEU A 168 9.91 4.34 14.03
CA LEU A 168 8.60 4.79 13.58
C LEU A 168 8.57 6.31 13.33
N VAL A 169 9.07 7.11 14.27
CA VAL A 169 9.15 8.57 14.12
C VAL A 169 10.05 8.95 12.94
N GLY A 170 11.19 8.28 12.78
CA GLY A 170 12.11 8.44 11.65
C GLY A 170 11.42 8.17 10.32
N TYR A 171 10.76 7.02 10.18
CA TYR A 171 9.98 6.67 8.98
C TYR A 171 8.87 7.68 8.68
N MET A 172 8.12 8.12 9.70
CA MET A 172 7.09 9.14 9.52
C MET A 172 7.68 10.46 9.02
N LYS A 173 8.84 10.86 9.53
CA LYS A 173 9.48 12.10 9.09
C LYS A 173 10.10 11.98 7.70
N SER A 174 10.81 10.89 7.42
CA SER A 174 11.57 10.71 6.17
C SER A 174 10.65 10.33 5.03
N SER A 175 9.92 9.23 5.15
CA SER A 175 9.14 8.62 4.07
C SER A 175 7.73 9.20 3.95
N LEU A 176 7.10 9.56 5.08
CA LEU A 176 5.76 10.17 5.06
C LEU A 176 5.80 11.71 5.04
N HIS A 177 7.00 12.31 5.10
CA HIS A 177 7.21 13.75 5.21
C HIS A 177 6.38 14.44 6.31
N ALA A 178 6.03 13.69 7.37
CA ALA A 178 5.17 14.19 8.42
C ALA A 178 5.83 15.34 9.18
N SER A 179 5.06 16.39 9.47
CA SER A 179 5.52 17.47 10.35
C SER A 179 5.69 16.96 11.78
N PHE A 180 6.55 17.61 12.58
CA PHE A 180 6.69 17.27 14.01
C PHE A 180 5.37 17.40 14.78
N SER A 181 4.52 18.35 14.40
CA SER A 181 3.17 18.50 14.95
C SER A 181 2.27 17.31 14.59
N THR A 182 2.34 16.81 13.35
CA THR A 182 1.59 15.63 12.90
C THR A 182 2.04 14.38 13.64
N ILE A 183 3.36 14.17 13.75
CA ILE A 183 3.93 13.04 14.49
C ILE A 183 3.47 13.05 15.95
N ARG A 184 3.50 14.22 16.61
CA ARG A 184 2.97 14.38 17.97
C ARG A 184 1.49 14.04 18.09
N LYS A 185 0.66 14.51 17.15
CA LYS A 185 -0.78 14.21 17.15
C LYS A 185 -1.01 12.72 16.98
N PHE A 186 -0.29 12.06 16.08
CA PHE A 186 -0.36 10.62 15.90
C PHE A 186 0.02 9.86 17.19
N LEU A 187 1.14 10.21 17.82
CA LEU A 187 1.56 9.56 19.06
C LEU A 187 0.54 9.73 20.19
N ARG A 188 -0.07 10.92 20.29
CA ARG A 188 -1.11 11.18 21.30
C ARG A 188 -2.44 10.49 20.99
N ASP A 189 -2.90 10.58 19.74
CA ASP A 189 -4.26 10.22 19.36
C ASP A 189 -4.39 8.73 19.02
N VAL A 190 -3.35 8.12 18.45
CA VAL A 190 -3.32 6.70 18.05
C VAL A 190 -2.53 5.88 19.06
N VAL A 191 -1.28 6.25 19.33
CA VAL A 191 -0.38 5.49 20.24
C VAL A 191 -0.69 5.77 21.72
N LYS A 192 -1.49 6.80 22.01
CA LYS A 192 -1.89 7.23 23.37
C LYS A 192 -0.72 7.64 24.28
N ILE A 193 0.39 8.09 23.70
CA ILE A 193 1.55 8.63 24.42
C ILE A 193 1.72 10.12 24.14
N SER A 194 1.82 10.92 25.19
CA SER A 194 2.12 12.34 25.09
C SER A 194 3.62 12.60 25.27
N ILE A 195 4.26 13.16 24.25
CA ILE A 195 5.66 13.61 24.32
C ILE A 195 5.75 15.13 24.34
N SER A 196 6.94 15.71 24.55
CA SER A 196 7.18 17.17 24.50
C SER A 196 7.27 17.71 23.07
N ARG A 197 7.22 19.04 22.87
CA ARG A 197 7.25 19.65 21.53
C ARG A 197 8.58 19.42 20.81
N GLY A 198 9.68 19.49 21.56
CA GLY A 198 11.03 19.27 21.04
C GLY A 198 11.44 17.80 20.95
N GLN A 199 10.69 16.87 21.57
CA GLN A 199 11.07 15.46 21.59
C GLN A 199 11.25 14.86 20.19
N PRO A 200 10.33 15.04 19.21
CA PRO A 200 10.54 14.50 17.87
C PRO A 200 11.80 15.01 17.19
N ALA A 201 12.12 16.30 17.33
CA ALA A 201 13.34 16.86 16.76
C ALA A 201 14.59 16.24 17.39
N LYS A 202 14.57 16.03 18.72
CA LYS A 202 15.65 15.37 19.47
C LYS A 202 15.90 13.94 18.98
N LEU A 203 14.84 13.17 18.74
CA LEU A 203 14.98 11.78 18.26
C LEU A 203 15.68 11.72 16.91
N ILE A 204 15.29 12.58 15.97
CA ILE A 204 15.86 12.59 14.62
C ILE A 204 17.31 13.09 14.63
N SER A 205 17.62 14.11 15.42
CA SER A 205 19.00 14.56 15.58
C SER A 205 19.90 13.48 16.19
N HIS A 206 19.35 12.63 17.05
CA HIS A 206 20.10 11.58 17.72
C HIS A 206 20.31 10.34 16.83
N GLU A 207 19.37 10.06 15.93
CA GLU A 207 19.48 8.98 14.93
C GLU A 207 20.47 9.33 13.81
N ALA A 208 20.53 10.60 13.41
CA ALA A 208 21.52 11.12 12.45
C ALA A 208 22.99 11.03 12.95
N LEU A 209 23.21 10.68 14.23
CA LEU A 209 24.53 10.51 14.84
C LEU A 209 24.90 9.03 15.07
N ARG A 210 24.05 8.08 14.64
CA ARG A 210 24.25 6.63 14.87
C ARG A 210 24.53 5.83 13.58
N TYR A 211 24.55 6.48 12.43
CA TYR A 211 24.96 5.96 11.13
C TYR A 211 25.98 6.91 10.50
#